data_AF-Q5XFW5-F1
#
_entry.id   AF-Q5XFW5-F1
#
_cell.length_a   1.000
_cell.length_b   1.000
_cell.length_c   1.000
_cell.angle_alpha   90.00
_cell.angle_beta   90.00
_cell.angle_gamma   90.00
#
_symmetry.space_group_name_H-M   'P 1'
#
loop_
_entity.id
_entity.type
_entity.pdbx_description
1 polymer ?
#
loop_
_entity_poly.entity_id
_entity_poly.type
_entity_poly.pdbx_seq_one_letter_code
_entity_poly.pdbx_strand_id
1 'polypeptide(L)'
;MTLRPLLLPLRLLLLLLISGAVCQAEAEVETESPVRTLQVETLVQPPESCTESAAFGDTLHIHYTGSLADGRIIDTSLTRDPLVIELGQKQVIPGM
;
A
#
# COMPACT_ATOMS: atom_id res chain seq x y z
N MET A 1 52.04 -10.32 44.32
CA MET A 1 51.75 -9.46 43.16
C MET A 1 50.72 -10.14 42.27
N THR A 2 49.43 -9.95 42.53
CA THR A 2 48.32 -10.57 41.79
C THR A 2 47.33 -9.50 41.33
N LEU A 3 47.78 -8.58 40.47
CA LEU A 3 46.96 -7.49 39.91
C LEU A 3 46.26 -7.92 38.60
N ARG A 4 45.66 -9.12 38.57
CA ARG A 4 44.94 -9.68 37.42
C ARG A 4 43.44 -9.96 37.63
N PRO A 5 42.88 -10.18 38.84
CA PRO A 5 41.47 -10.58 38.95
C PRO A 5 40.49 -9.40 38.76
N LEU A 6 40.95 -8.16 38.91
CA LEU A 6 40.13 -6.95 38.76
C LEU A 6 40.05 -6.44 37.31
N LEU A 7 40.92 -6.92 36.41
CA LEU A 7 40.93 -6.49 35.01
C LEU A 7 39.88 -7.22 34.16
N LEU A 8 39.48 -8.43 34.59
CA LEU A 8 38.49 -9.27 33.92
C LEU A 8 37.06 -8.70 33.96
N PRO A 9 36.51 -8.26 35.13
CA PRO A 9 35.19 -7.64 35.16
C PRO A 9 35.18 -6.29 34.44
N LEU A 10 36.30 -5.55 34.46
CA LEU A 10 36.42 -4.28 33.74
C LEU A 10 36.41 -4.48 32.21
N ARG A 11 37.07 -5.53 31.70
CA ARG A 11 36.97 -5.92 30.28
C ARG A 11 35.58 -6.42 29.90
N LEU A 12 34.92 -7.17 30.78
CA LEU A 12 33.56 -7.67 30.53
C LEU A 12 32.54 -6.51 30.51
N LEU A 13 32.69 -5.54 31.40
CA LEU A 13 31.90 -4.31 31.43
C LEU A 13 32.13 -3.46 30.18
N LEU A 14 33.39 -3.35 29.73
CA LEU A 14 33.74 -2.63 28.50
C LEU A 14 33.10 -3.30 27.26
N LEU A 15 33.09 -4.63 27.20
CA LEU A 15 32.43 -5.38 26.12
C LEU A 15 30.90 -5.22 26.13
N LEU A 16 30.29 -5.19 27.32
CA LEU A 16 28.85 -4.92 27.48
C LEU A 16 28.47 -3.50 27.02
N LEU A 17 29.32 -2.50 27.31
CA LEU A 17 29.11 -1.13 26.86
C LEU A 17 29.22 -0.97 25.32
N ILE A 18 30.10 -1.74 24.68
CA ILE A 18 30.26 -1.73 23.21
C ILE A 18 29.07 -2.40 22.51
N SER A 19 28.46 -3.43 23.12
CA SER A 19 27.26 -4.09 22.57
C SER A 19 25.98 -3.24 22.67
N GLY A 20 25.93 -2.26 23.57
CA GLY A 20 24.77 -1.37 23.75
C GLY A 20 24.68 -0.22 22.75
N ALA A 21 25.69 -0.02 21.89
CA ALA A 21 25.75 1.07 20.93
C ALA A 21 25.30 0.69 19.51
N VAL A 22 24.95 -0.57 19.23
CA VAL A 22 24.32 -0.93 17.96
C VAL A 22 22.83 -0.68 18.08
N CYS A 23 22.49 0.60 18.16
CA CYS A 23 21.15 1.09 17.82
C CYS A 23 21.06 1.05 16.29
N GLN A 24 21.04 -0.15 15.69
CA GLN A 24 20.47 -0.29 14.35
C GLN A 24 18.96 -0.17 14.51
N ALA A 25 18.51 1.09 14.63
CA ALA A 25 17.28 1.47 13.98
C ALA A 25 17.53 1.24 12.50
N GLU A 26 17.30 0.01 12.05
CA GLU A 26 16.90 -0.23 10.68
C GLU A 26 15.63 0.60 10.53
N ALA A 27 15.77 1.81 9.99
CA ALA A 27 14.66 2.49 9.37
C ALA A 27 14.28 1.60 8.20
N GLU A 28 13.40 0.64 8.48
CA GLU A 28 12.64 -0.03 7.45
C GLU A 28 12.06 1.10 6.61
N VAL A 29 12.46 1.16 5.33
CA VAL A 29 11.92 2.11 4.37
C VAL A 29 10.45 1.72 4.25
N GLU A 30 9.63 2.29 5.13
CA GLU A 30 8.20 2.33 4.96
C GLU A 30 8.02 3.03 3.61
N THR A 31 7.72 2.23 2.60
CA THR A 31 7.19 2.78 1.35
C THR A 31 5.80 3.26 1.73
N GLU A 32 5.75 4.42 2.38
CA GLU A 32 4.55 5.13 2.75
C GLU A 32 3.88 5.49 1.43
N SER A 33 3.01 4.59 0.95
CA SER A 33 2.24 4.83 -0.26
C SER A 33 1.48 6.13 -0.03
N PRO A 34 1.71 7.18 -0.85
CA PRO A 34 1.16 8.51 -0.59
C PRO A 34 -0.37 8.55 -0.68
N VAL A 35 -1.01 7.45 -1.11
CA VAL A 35 -2.45 7.34 -1.31
C VAL A 35 -3.07 6.54 -0.17
N ARG A 36 -3.52 7.26 0.87
CA ARG A 36 -4.21 6.69 2.04
C ARG A 36 -5.72 6.60 1.88
N THR A 37 -6.27 7.32 0.90
CA THR A 37 -7.70 7.42 0.64
C THR A 37 -7.98 7.25 -0.85
N LEU A 38 -9.20 6.84 -1.20
CA LEU A 38 -9.64 6.79 -2.59
C LEU A 38 -9.53 8.17 -3.25
N GLN A 39 -8.99 8.20 -4.46
CA GLN A 39 -8.92 9.38 -5.30
C GLN A 39 -9.57 9.04 -6.64
N VAL A 40 -10.35 9.97 -7.17
CA VAL A 40 -11.06 9.80 -8.45
C VAL A 40 -10.62 10.92 -9.38
N GLU A 41 -10.15 10.53 -10.56
CA GLU A 41 -9.78 11.44 -11.64
C GLU A 41 -10.58 11.09 -12.89
N THR A 42 -11.17 12.12 -13.51
CA THR A 42 -11.89 11.98 -14.78
C THR A 42 -10.91 12.12 -15.94
N LEU A 43 -10.47 11.01 -16.50
CA LEU A 43 -9.52 11.00 -17.63
C LEU A 43 -10.15 11.49 -18.95
N VAL A 44 -11.45 11.27 -19.13
CA VAL A 44 -12.21 11.66 -20.32
C VAL A 44 -13.51 12.33 -19.87
N GLN A 45 -13.75 13.55 -20.37
CA GLN A 45 -14.97 14.28 -20.05
C GLN A 45 -16.20 13.58 -20.66
N PRO A 46 -17.32 13.49 -19.92
CA PRO A 46 -18.58 13.02 -20.49
C PRO A 46 -18.97 13.86 -21.71
N PRO A 47 -19.64 13.27 -22.72
CA PRO A 47 -20.19 14.04 -23.83
C PRO A 47 -21.23 15.04 -23.32
N GLU A 48 -21.43 16.14 -24.04
CA GLU A 48 -22.33 17.24 -23.66
C GLU A 48 -23.78 16.83 -23.39
N SER A 49 -24.21 15.70 -23.98
CA SER A 49 -25.55 15.14 -23.80
C SER A 49 -25.70 14.26 -22.55
N CYS A 50 -24.60 13.87 -21.89
CA CYS A 50 -24.63 13.00 -20.72
C CYS A 50 -24.99 13.81 -19.47
N THR A 51 -26.27 13.76 -19.09
CA THR A 51 -26.80 14.49 -17.92
C THR A 51 -27.02 13.57 -16.71
N GLU A 52 -27.04 12.26 -16.94
CA GLU A 52 -27.32 11.25 -15.91
C GLU A 52 -26.02 10.74 -15.29
N SER A 53 -26.00 10.66 -13.96
CA SER A 53 -24.91 10.05 -13.18
C SER A 53 -25.38 8.72 -12.61
N ALA A 54 -24.47 7.76 -12.49
CA ALA A 54 -24.76 6.47 -11.87
C ALA A 54 -25.19 6.65 -10.41
N ALA A 55 -26.18 5.87 -10.00
CA ALA A 55 -26.78 5.87 -8.67
C ALA A 55 -26.81 4.46 -8.05
N PHE A 56 -26.99 4.41 -6.73
CA PHE A 56 -27.14 3.15 -6.00
C PHE A 56 -28.28 2.31 -6.58
N GLY A 57 -28.01 1.03 -6.86
CA GLY A 57 -28.96 0.10 -7.49
C GLY A 57 -28.88 0.05 -9.01
N ASP A 58 -28.12 0.93 -9.66
CA ASP A 58 -27.93 0.85 -11.11
C ASP A 58 -27.08 -0.36 -11.49
N THR A 59 -27.42 -0.98 -12.62
CA THR A 59 -26.60 -2.02 -13.24
C THR A 59 -25.60 -1.39 -14.19
N LEU A 60 -24.31 -1.50 -13.86
CA LEU A 60 -23.21 -0.94 -14.66
C LEU A 60 -22.51 -2.05 -15.44
N HIS A 61 -22.19 -1.76 -16.71
CA HIS A 61 -21.35 -2.60 -17.56
C HIS A 61 -20.04 -1.86 -17.81
N ILE A 62 -18.94 -2.31 -17.22
CA ILE A 62 -17.68 -1.58 -17.24
C ILE A 62 -16.52 -2.43 -17.78
N HIS A 63 -15.71 -1.80 -18.62
CA HIS A 63 -14.36 -2.26 -18.86
C HIS A 63 -13.39 -1.56 -17.88
N TYR A 64 -12.56 -2.35 -17.23
CA TYR A 64 -11.52 -1.89 -16.31
C TYR A 64 -10.16 -2.51 -16.62
N THR A 65 -9.12 -1.86 -16.09
CA THR A 65 -7.77 -2.39 -15.92
C THR A 65 -7.33 -2.06 -14.50
N GLY A 66 -7.00 -3.09 -13.72
CA GLY A 66 -6.47 -2.93 -12.36
C GLY A 66 -4.95 -3.00 -12.37
N SER A 67 -4.30 -2.03 -11.75
CA SER A 67 -2.84 -1.98 -11.59
C SER A 67 -2.44 -1.69 -10.15
N LEU A 68 -1.22 -2.11 -9.79
CA LEU A 68 -0.57 -1.71 -8.55
C LEU A 68 0.02 -0.30 -8.70
N ALA A 69 0.43 0.31 -7.57
CA ALA A 69 1.02 1.65 -7.56
C ALA A 69 2.32 1.76 -8.38
N ASP A 70 3.01 0.64 -8.62
CA ASP A 70 4.19 0.55 -9.48
C ASP A 70 3.86 0.40 -10.98
N GLY A 71 2.58 0.41 -11.35
CA GLY A 71 2.09 0.28 -12.72
C GLY A 71 1.93 -1.15 -13.22
N ARG A 72 2.29 -2.19 -12.44
CA ARG A 72 2.06 -3.58 -12.84
C ARG A 72 0.56 -3.87 -12.92
N ILE A 73 0.11 -4.31 -14.10
CA ILE A 73 -1.28 -4.75 -14.31
C ILE A 73 -1.50 -6.10 -13.62
N ILE A 74 -2.55 -6.19 -12.81
CA ILE A 74 -2.97 -7.42 -12.14
C ILE A 74 -4.15 -8.10 -12.83
N ASP A 75 -4.99 -7.30 -13.52
CA ASP A 75 -6.10 -7.81 -14.32
C ASP A 75 -6.60 -6.75 -15.32
N THR A 76 -7.20 -7.18 -16.42
CA THR A 76 -7.89 -6.31 -17.39
C THR A 76 -9.06 -7.04 -18.06
N SER A 77 -10.16 -6.33 -18.22
CA SER A 77 -11.35 -6.85 -18.89
C SER A 77 -11.33 -6.70 -20.42
N LEU A 78 -10.33 -6.03 -21.00
CA LEU A 78 -10.32 -5.68 -22.43
C LEU A 78 -10.31 -6.88 -23.40
N THR A 79 -10.00 -8.08 -22.91
CA THR A 79 -9.94 -9.31 -23.72
C THR A 79 -11.15 -10.23 -23.49
N ARG A 80 -12.17 -9.77 -22.77
CA ARG A 80 -13.36 -10.55 -22.38
C ARG A 80 -14.58 -9.64 -22.29
N ASP A 81 -15.72 -10.20 -21.90
CA ASP A 81 -16.95 -9.41 -21.71
C ASP A 81 -16.80 -8.41 -20.54
N PRO A 82 -17.51 -7.26 -20.59
CA PRO A 82 -17.52 -6.27 -19.51
C PRO A 82 -17.92 -6.88 -18.17
N LEU A 83 -17.41 -6.32 -17.09
CA LEU A 83 -17.89 -6.65 -15.76
C LEU A 83 -19.26 -6.00 -15.54
N VAL A 84 -20.22 -6.82 -15.11
CA VAL A 84 -21.57 -6.39 -14.76
C VAL A 84 -21.73 -6.37 -13.25
N ILE A 85 -22.09 -5.22 -12.70
CA ILE A 85 -22.29 -5.03 -11.25
C ILE A 85 -23.54 -4.20 -10.98
N GLU A 86 -24.11 -4.36 -9.79
CA GLU A 86 -25.12 -3.45 -9.25
C GLU A 86 -24.44 -2.51 -8.24
N LEU A 87 -24.54 -1.20 -8.45
CA LEU A 87 -23.79 -0.20 -7.72
C LEU A 87 -24.23 -0.15 -6.24
N GLY A 88 -23.25 -0.28 -5.33
CA GLY A 88 -23.45 -0.20 -3.89
C GLY A 88 -23.77 -1.51 -3.17
N GLN A 89 -23.83 -2.63 -3.89
CA GLN A 89 -24.15 -3.94 -3.31
C GLN A 89 -22.95 -4.70 -2.70
N LYS A 90 -21.78 -4.05 -2.58
CA LYS A 90 -20.54 -4.64 -2.02
C LYS A 90 -20.10 -5.94 -2.70
N GLN A 91 -20.38 -6.06 -3.99
CA GLN A 91 -19.98 -7.22 -4.82
C GLN A 91 -18.49 -7.14 -5.23
N VAL A 92 -17.93 -5.94 -5.20
CA VAL A 92 -16.56 -5.60 -5.56
C VAL A 92 -15.86 -4.89 -4.40
N ILE A 93 -14.58 -4.54 -4.58
CA ILE A 93 -13.82 -3.83 -3.56
C ILE A 93 -14.49 -2.48 -3.22
N PRO A 94 -14.43 -2.00 -1.96
CA PRO A 94 -15.19 -0.82 -1.53
C PRO A 94 -14.88 0.51 -2.24
N GLY A 95 -13.73 0.59 -2.93
CA GLY A 95 -13.34 1.78 -3.67
C GLY A 95 -13.90 1.86 -5.09
N MET A 96 -14.61 0.82 -5.55
CA MET A 96 -15.30 0.77 -6.84
C MET A 96 -16.79 1.12 -6.71
#